data_AF-A0A8K0PWI6-F1
#
_entry.id   AF-A0A8K0PWI6-F1
#
_cell.length_a   1.000
_cell.length_b   1.000
_cell.length_c   1.000
_cell.angle_alpha   90.00
_cell.angle_beta   90.00
_cell.angle_gamma   90.00
#
_symmetry.space_group_name_H-M   'P 1'
#
loop_
_entity.id
_entity.type
_entity.pdbx_description
1 polymer ?
#
loop_
_entity_poly.entity_id
_entity_poly.type
_entity_poly.pdbx_seq_one_letter_code
_entity_poly.pdbx_strand_id
1 'polypeptide(L)'
;MPARYALLSLLLVYTSVGAALSHCAQVTVTSATQVRFFRSNGSLWQISPKAIVHDACASYSTLERLNRNVKPALDELTQTTDFFSHYRVNLFHKKCPFWDDENGMCGNIACAVETLDNEADIPLVWRASELGKLEGPRAHHPGKNLQKEQPDRPLQGRLGEDVGESCVVEYDDECDERDYCVPEDESASSKGDYVSLLRNPERFTGYAGDGAKQVWDAIYRENCFQKSSFPHSASLGKDKSVKGPAAMDFRAVIEAAGRQQVLEEHRQHNPLTPFVAKTGLEHEDECLEKRVFYRVISGMHASISTHICWDYLDRTTGEWQPNLECYMSRLHNFPDRISNLYFNYALLTRAIAKLGPYLSEHQDYTFCTSDSDQDTLTRDKVMAVTDKAASVPQIFDESLMFKNGEGPSLKEDFRNRFRNVSRLMDCVGCDKCRLWGKLQTVGYGTALKVLFEFDNNDHPAVPILKRTELVALFNTYARLSSSLSAVQQFRQMVEQGRAAEKAEAERPKEATKVNVIPDWAKKPRHAVVPESSEVAPSAAVGADETLEKDDGAEGYQNRTAKEEFDDELQNVIRAFKFVVRSWFHVPSHVWAIVTSELKRLWQFYIGLPVSPRSWGYARVDEL
;
A
#
# COMPACT_ATOMS: atom_id res chain seq x y z
N MET A 1 24.25 -33.91 57.15
CA MET A 1 25.45 -33.35 56.48
C MET A 1 25.79 -34.24 55.28
N PRO A 2 26.29 -33.73 54.14
CA PRO A 2 25.65 -32.68 53.36
C PRO A 2 25.51 -33.10 51.87
N ALA A 3 24.70 -34.13 51.57
CA ALA A 3 24.52 -34.61 50.18
C ALA A 3 23.06 -34.62 49.67
N ARG A 4 22.04 -34.56 50.54
CA ARG A 4 20.62 -34.61 50.16
C ARG A 4 19.94 -33.25 49.94
N TYR A 5 20.58 -32.14 50.34
CA TYR A 5 20.02 -30.80 50.18
C TYR A 5 20.40 -30.12 48.84
N ALA A 6 21.47 -30.55 48.17
CA ALA A 6 21.91 -29.97 46.89
C ALA A 6 21.03 -30.37 45.69
N LEU A 7 20.43 -31.57 45.72
CA LEU A 7 19.53 -32.04 44.65
C LEU A 7 18.15 -31.34 44.68
N LEU A 8 17.66 -30.96 45.86
CA LEU A 8 16.38 -30.27 46.02
C LEU A 8 16.45 -28.79 45.59
N SER A 9 17.58 -28.11 45.79
CA SER A 9 17.78 -26.76 45.26
C SER A 9 17.96 -26.73 43.73
N LEU A 10 18.63 -27.73 43.14
CA LEU A 10 18.74 -27.87 41.68
C LEU A 10 17.37 -28.15 41.00
N LEU A 11 16.52 -28.96 41.62
CA LEU A 11 15.16 -29.23 41.12
C LEU A 11 14.20 -28.03 41.19
N LEU A 12 14.40 -27.10 42.13
CA LEU A 12 13.59 -25.88 42.26
C LEU A 12 14.04 -24.74 41.33
N VAL A 13 15.25 -24.80 40.77
CA VAL A 13 15.70 -23.85 39.73
C VAL A 13 15.26 -24.30 38.34
N TYR A 14 15.20 -25.61 38.08
CA TYR A 14 14.70 -26.12 36.79
C TYR A 14 13.20 -25.90 36.57
N THR A 15 12.40 -25.82 37.65
CA THR A 15 10.94 -25.60 37.54
C THR A 15 10.53 -24.14 37.38
N SER A 16 11.42 -23.16 37.61
CA SER A 16 11.13 -21.73 37.38
C SER A 16 11.55 -21.23 35.99
N VAL A 17 12.50 -21.89 35.33
CA VAL A 17 12.92 -21.56 33.94
C VAL A 17 12.00 -22.21 32.89
N GLY A 18 11.40 -23.37 33.19
CA GLY A 18 10.49 -24.07 32.28
C GLY A 18 9.15 -23.37 32.00
N ALA A 19 8.75 -22.37 32.81
CA ALA A 19 7.46 -21.70 32.68
C ALA A 19 7.40 -20.62 31.58
N ALA A 20 8.54 -20.17 31.04
CA ALA A 20 8.59 -19.12 30.02
C ALA A 20 8.54 -19.63 28.57
N LEU A 21 8.75 -20.93 28.35
CA LEU A 21 8.84 -21.55 27.01
C LEU A 21 7.52 -22.14 26.48
N SER A 22 6.42 -22.05 27.24
CA SER A 22 5.16 -22.74 26.94
C SER A 22 3.96 -21.79 26.80
N HIS A 23 4.07 -20.77 25.94
CA HIS A 23 2.93 -19.95 25.50
C HIS A 23 2.71 -19.89 23.97
N CYS A 24 3.67 -20.34 23.14
CA CYS A 24 3.40 -20.57 21.71
C CYS A 24 2.83 -21.98 21.42
N ALA A 25 3.26 -23.01 22.17
CA ALA A 25 2.96 -24.40 21.87
C ALA A 25 1.51 -24.87 22.20
N GLN A 26 0.64 -23.99 22.72
CA GLN A 26 -0.72 -24.36 23.16
C GLN A 26 -1.86 -23.76 22.32
N VAL A 27 -1.57 -23.06 21.22
CA VAL A 27 -2.61 -22.56 20.30
C VAL A 27 -2.85 -23.54 19.14
N THR A 28 -1.90 -24.43 18.83
CA THR A 28 -1.99 -25.42 17.75
C THR A 28 -2.57 -26.76 18.22
N VAL A 29 -3.87 -26.78 18.58
CA VAL A 29 -4.90 -27.79 18.26
C VAL A 29 -6.19 -27.36 18.99
N THR A 30 -6.95 -26.44 18.38
CA THR A 30 -8.43 -26.42 18.36
C THR A 30 -8.92 -25.20 17.59
N SER A 31 -9.97 -25.38 16.77
CA SER A 31 -10.62 -24.36 15.94
C SER A 31 -9.76 -23.73 14.83
N ALA A 32 -10.09 -24.07 13.59
CA ALA A 32 -9.74 -23.30 12.40
C ALA A 32 -10.26 -21.86 12.55
N THR A 33 -9.39 -20.97 13.01
CA THR A 33 -9.72 -19.56 13.21
C THR A 33 -9.37 -18.82 11.92
N GLN A 34 -10.27 -18.96 10.93
CA GLN A 34 -10.41 -17.97 9.86
C GLN A 34 -10.23 -16.56 10.44
N VAL A 35 -9.58 -15.66 9.69
CA VAL A 35 -9.55 -14.23 10.03
C VAL A 35 -10.98 -13.72 10.07
N ARG A 36 -11.59 -13.72 11.27
CA ARG A 36 -12.91 -13.17 11.50
C ARG A 36 -12.78 -11.65 11.47
N PHE A 37 -12.89 -11.10 10.28
CA PHE A 37 -13.40 -9.74 10.10
C PHE A 37 -14.75 -9.69 10.80
N PHE A 38 -14.77 -9.19 12.04
CA PHE A 38 -16.01 -8.99 12.77
C PHE A 38 -16.80 -7.90 12.06
N ARG A 39 -17.80 -8.33 11.29
CA ARG A 39 -18.84 -7.46 10.72
C ARG A 39 -19.78 -7.02 11.84
N SER A 40 -19.27 -6.23 12.79
CA SER A 40 -20.11 -5.44 13.69
C SER A 40 -20.71 -4.29 12.90
N ASN A 41 -21.87 -3.81 13.33
CA ASN A 41 -22.74 -2.94 12.53
C ASN A 41 -22.28 -1.46 12.52
N GLY A 42 -20.97 -1.19 12.47
CA GLY A 42 -20.43 0.15 12.67
C GLY A 42 -18.90 0.34 12.62
N SER A 43 -18.13 -0.43 11.85
CA SER A 43 -16.80 -0.02 11.35
C SER A 43 -16.18 -1.04 10.39
N LEU A 44 -16.19 -0.73 9.09
CA LEU A 44 -15.43 -1.49 8.09
C LEU A 44 -13.95 -1.10 8.17
N TRP A 45 -13.06 -2.10 8.14
CA TRP A 45 -11.59 -1.97 7.95
C TRP A 45 -10.77 -1.30 9.07
N GLN A 46 -10.80 -1.81 10.31
CA GLN A 46 -9.80 -1.45 11.33
C GLN A 46 -9.03 -2.67 11.84
N ILE A 47 -7.72 -2.71 11.58
CA ILE A 47 -6.80 -3.70 12.17
C ILE A 47 -6.75 -3.45 13.68
N SER A 48 -7.07 -4.45 14.49
CA SER A 48 -7.03 -4.28 15.94
C SER A 48 -5.57 -4.21 16.43
N PRO A 49 -5.18 -3.27 17.32
CA PRO A 49 -3.80 -3.14 17.79
C PRO A 49 -3.24 -4.39 18.51
N LYS A 50 -4.14 -5.27 18.98
CA LYS A 50 -3.81 -6.55 19.63
C LYS A 50 -3.74 -7.73 18.66
N ALA A 51 -4.12 -7.57 17.39
CA ALA A 51 -3.97 -8.64 16.40
C ALA A 51 -2.49 -9.00 16.22
N ILE A 52 -2.25 -10.28 15.97
CA ILE A 52 -0.93 -10.80 15.57
C ILE A 52 -0.82 -10.62 14.05
N VAL A 53 0.35 -10.22 13.57
CA VAL A 53 0.64 -10.18 12.12
C VAL A 53 0.75 -11.61 11.63
N HIS A 54 0.03 -12.01 10.58
CA HIS A 54 0.12 -13.40 10.07
C HIS A 54 1.58 -13.76 9.75
N ASP A 55 2.00 -15.00 10.02
CA ASP A 55 3.39 -15.49 9.92
C ASP A 55 4.48 -14.63 10.63
N ALA A 56 4.13 -13.76 11.58
CA ALA A 56 5.07 -13.10 12.49
C ALA A 56 4.55 -13.19 13.93
N CYS A 57 5.43 -13.44 14.90
CA CYS A 57 5.03 -13.75 16.27
C CYS A 57 4.70 -12.50 17.12
N ALA A 58 4.65 -11.32 16.50
CA ALA A 58 4.43 -10.03 17.15
C ALA A 58 3.06 -9.40 16.82
N SER A 59 2.52 -8.64 17.78
CA SER A 59 1.34 -7.80 17.57
C SER A 59 1.68 -6.45 16.93
N TYR A 60 0.73 -5.86 16.20
CA TYR A 60 0.89 -4.52 15.60
C TYR A 60 1.34 -3.47 16.63
N SER A 61 0.73 -3.44 17.82
CA SER A 61 1.10 -2.53 18.91
C SER A 61 2.52 -2.76 19.46
N THR A 62 3.03 -4.00 19.41
CA THR A 62 4.41 -4.30 19.82
C THR A 62 5.41 -3.74 18.83
N LEU A 63 5.17 -3.94 17.52
CA LEU A 63 5.99 -3.40 16.44
C LEU A 63 5.95 -1.85 16.41
N GLU A 64 4.79 -1.24 16.63
CA GLU A 64 4.65 0.22 16.75
C GLU A 64 5.44 0.78 17.95
N ARG A 65 5.42 0.12 19.10
CA ARG A 65 6.20 0.53 20.28
C ARG A 65 7.71 0.38 20.01
N LEU A 66 8.12 -0.70 19.36
CA LEU A 66 9.51 -0.91 18.97
C LEU A 66 9.97 0.18 17.99
N ASN A 67 9.15 0.49 16.99
CA ASN A 67 9.43 1.54 16.01
C ASN A 67 9.62 2.92 16.68
N ARG A 68 8.78 3.27 17.66
CA ARG A 68 8.95 4.53 18.43
C ARG A 68 10.28 4.60 19.18
N ASN A 69 10.84 3.47 19.61
CA ASN A 69 12.13 3.44 20.31
C ASN A 69 13.32 3.46 19.34
N VAL A 70 13.21 2.73 18.23
CA VAL A 70 14.28 2.56 17.22
C VAL A 70 14.41 3.78 16.31
N LYS A 71 13.28 4.34 15.83
CA LYS A 71 13.25 5.39 14.81
C LYS A 71 14.22 6.55 15.06
N PRO A 72 14.33 7.15 16.28
CA PRO A 72 15.24 8.26 16.49
C PRO A 72 16.72 7.92 16.24
N ALA A 73 17.18 6.73 16.65
CA ALA A 73 18.56 6.29 16.39
C ALA A 73 18.79 5.91 14.92
N LEU A 74 17.75 5.42 14.25
CA LEU A 74 17.80 5.05 12.84
C LEU A 74 17.79 6.28 11.91
N ASP A 75 17.01 7.29 12.26
CA ASP A 75 17.03 8.61 11.61
C ASP A 75 18.40 9.28 11.85
N GLU A 76 18.93 9.26 13.07
CA GLU A 76 20.27 9.78 13.37
C GLU A 76 21.35 9.05 12.54
N LEU A 77 21.34 7.71 12.53
CA LEU A 77 22.30 6.91 11.76
C LEU A 77 22.27 7.27 10.26
N THR A 78 21.08 7.31 9.65
CA THR A 78 20.93 7.53 8.20
C THR A 78 21.12 8.99 7.77
N GLN A 79 20.89 9.97 8.66
CA GLN A 79 20.97 11.40 8.35
C GLN A 79 22.28 12.06 8.75
N THR A 80 22.97 11.57 9.79
CA THR A 80 24.16 12.24 10.34
C THR A 80 25.49 11.58 9.99
N THR A 81 25.50 10.43 9.31
CA THR A 81 26.73 9.73 8.92
C THR A 81 26.93 9.76 7.40
N ASP A 82 28.17 9.99 6.95
CA ASP A 82 28.51 9.91 5.53
C ASP A 82 28.43 8.49 4.99
N PHE A 83 28.69 7.50 5.85
CA PHE A 83 28.58 6.08 5.51
C PHE A 83 27.16 5.70 5.07
N PHE A 84 26.11 6.13 5.78
CA PHE A 84 24.74 5.73 5.45
C PHE A 84 23.98 6.73 4.56
N SER A 85 24.46 7.96 4.41
CA SER A 85 23.79 9.00 3.59
C SER A 85 24.11 8.94 2.09
N HIS A 86 25.19 8.26 1.69
CA HIS A 86 25.62 8.15 0.28
C HIS A 86 25.55 6.72 -0.25
N TYR A 87 24.88 6.52 -1.39
CA TYR A 87 24.69 5.22 -2.02
C TYR A 87 25.30 5.16 -3.42
N ARG A 88 25.94 4.03 -3.75
CA ARG A 88 26.52 3.75 -5.07
C ARG A 88 25.47 3.03 -5.92
N VAL A 89 25.15 3.57 -7.09
CA VAL A 89 24.16 2.99 -7.98
C VAL A 89 24.51 3.22 -9.45
N ASN A 90 24.26 2.23 -10.32
CA ASN A 90 24.31 2.40 -11.76
C ASN A 90 22.91 2.71 -12.31
N LEU A 91 22.75 3.91 -12.88
CA LEU A 91 21.49 4.44 -13.41
C LEU A 91 21.60 4.80 -14.90
N PHE A 92 22.64 5.53 -15.30
CA PHE A 92 22.69 6.16 -16.63
C PHE A 92 23.26 5.27 -17.74
N HIS A 93 23.90 4.14 -17.40
CA HIS A 93 24.60 3.29 -18.36
C HIS A 93 23.89 1.96 -18.67
N LYS A 94 22.73 1.71 -18.05
CA LYS A 94 21.90 0.54 -18.30
C LYS A 94 20.54 0.94 -18.86
N LYS A 95 20.25 0.47 -20.07
CA LYS A 95 18.91 0.43 -20.68
C LYS A 95 18.10 -0.73 -20.10
N CYS A 96 16.77 -0.66 -20.14
CA CYS A 96 15.92 -1.79 -19.80
C CYS A 96 16.28 -3.04 -20.65
N PRO A 97 16.52 -4.22 -20.05
CA PRO A 97 16.83 -5.44 -20.82
C PRO A 97 15.60 -6.19 -21.33
N PHE A 98 14.38 -5.78 -20.95
CA PHE A 98 13.14 -6.51 -21.21
C PHE A 98 12.22 -5.87 -22.28
N TRP A 99 12.28 -4.56 -22.45
CA TRP A 99 11.52 -3.80 -23.45
C TRP A 99 12.27 -2.50 -23.77
N ASP A 100 11.98 -1.86 -24.91
CA ASP A 100 12.63 -0.60 -25.27
C ASP A 100 11.99 0.58 -24.50
N ASP A 101 12.83 1.51 -24.05
CA ASP A 101 12.46 2.63 -23.19
C ASP A 101 11.84 3.81 -23.98
N GLU A 102 11.51 3.64 -25.27
CA GLU A 102 10.72 4.62 -26.04
C GLU A 102 9.34 4.88 -25.39
N ASN A 103 8.79 3.90 -24.67
CA ASN A 103 7.61 4.07 -23.80
C ASN A 103 7.96 4.44 -22.34
N GLY A 104 9.23 4.31 -21.94
CA GLY A 104 9.75 4.59 -20.60
C GLY A 104 10.15 6.05 -20.37
N MET A 105 10.31 6.83 -21.44
CA MET A 105 10.39 8.30 -21.36
C MET A 105 9.14 8.86 -20.67
N CYS A 106 9.35 9.57 -19.56
CA CYS A 106 8.34 10.30 -18.80
C CYS A 106 7.88 11.55 -19.58
N GLY A 107 7.22 11.32 -20.72
CA GLY A 107 6.65 12.30 -21.64
C GLY A 107 5.48 11.74 -22.47
N ASN A 108 5.15 10.45 -22.33
CA ASN A 108 3.85 9.93 -22.71
C ASN A 108 2.85 10.21 -21.57
N ILE A 109 1.74 10.87 -21.89
CA ILE A 109 0.66 11.30 -20.98
C ILE A 109 0.20 10.15 -20.05
N ALA A 110 0.18 8.92 -20.58
CA ALA A 110 -0.20 7.69 -19.89
C ALA A 110 0.65 7.31 -18.66
N CYS A 111 1.73 8.03 -18.33
CA CYS A 111 2.57 7.79 -17.15
C CYS A 111 2.27 8.72 -15.96
N ALA A 112 1.39 9.71 -16.11
CA ALA A 112 0.99 10.61 -15.02
C ALA A 112 -0.31 10.16 -14.35
N VAL A 113 -0.54 10.59 -13.10
CA VAL A 113 -1.90 10.54 -12.52
C VAL A 113 -2.73 11.65 -13.18
N GLU A 114 -3.67 11.25 -14.04
CA GLU A 114 -4.62 12.15 -14.69
C GLU A 114 -5.54 12.81 -13.64
N THR A 115 -5.28 14.08 -13.38
CA THR A 115 -6.25 15.03 -12.80
C THR A 115 -6.37 16.31 -13.63
N LEU A 116 -5.55 16.44 -14.68
CA LEU A 116 -5.52 17.53 -15.66
C LEU A 116 -5.21 16.89 -17.02
N ASP A 117 -6.01 17.19 -18.04
CA ASP A 117 -5.95 16.52 -19.35
C ASP A 117 -4.68 16.86 -20.17
N ASN A 118 -3.88 17.85 -19.73
CA ASN A 118 -2.63 18.25 -20.39
C ASN A 118 -1.49 18.53 -19.39
N GLU A 119 -0.32 17.95 -19.63
CA GLU A 119 0.92 18.28 -18.90
C GLU A 119 1.42 19.72 -19.18
N ALA A 120 0.94 20.34 -20.27
CA ALA A 120 1.25 21.72 -20.63
C ALA A 120 0.79 22.73 -19.57
N ASP A 121 -0.31 22.46 -18.87
CA ASP A 121 -0.88 23.31 -17.82
C ASP A 121 -0.12 23.19 -16.49
N ILE A 122 0.78 22.19 -16.38
CA ILE A 122 1.63 21.96 -15.21
C ILE A 122 2.95 22.73 -15.38
N PRO A 123 3.32 23.64 -14.46
CA PRO A 123 4.62 24.30 -14.43
C PRO A 123 5.76 23.27 -14.51
N LEU A 124 6.82 23.61 -15.27
CA LEU A 124 7.94 22.69 -15.55
C LEU A 124 8.46 21.97 -14.30
N VAL A 125 8.64 22.70 -13.19
CA VAL A 125 9.17 22.20 -11.91
C VAL A 125 8.29 21.11 -11.26
N TRP A 126 6.99 21.06 -11.59
CA TRP A 126 6.02 20.11 -11.03
C TRP A 126 5.68 18.95 -11.96
N ARG A 127 6.32 18.88 -13.14
CA ARG A 127 6.18 17.75 -14.06
C ARG A 127 6.87 16.52 -13.51
N ALA A 128 6.31 15.34 -13.82
CA ALA A 128 6.84 14.08 -13.32
C ALA A 128 8.31 13.84 -13.78
N SER A 129 8.65 14.34 -14.97
CA SER A 129 10.01 14.35 -15.51
C SER A 129 11.01 15.17 -14.69
N GLU A 130 10.60 16.25 -14.02
CA GLU A 130 11.49 17.05 -13.15
C GLU A 130 11.47 16.53 -11.71
N LEU A 131 10.29 16.23 -11.16
CA LEU A 131 10.15 15.70 -9.79
C LEU A 131 10.91 14.39 -9.60
N GLY A 132 10.97 13.55 -10.64
CA GLY A 132 11.66 12.26 -10.64
C GLY A 132 13.20 12.32 -10.80
N LYS A 133 13.80 13.44 -11.23
CA LYS A 133 15.25 13.56 -11.46
C LYS A 133 16.07 13.56 -10.18
N LEU A 134 17.32 13.10 -10.25
CA LEU A 134 18.25 13.18 -9.12
C LEU A 134 18.84 14.58 -8.90
N GLU A 135 18.76 15.04 -7.66
CA GLU A 135 19.23 16.33 -7.16
C GLU A 135 20.62 16.22 -6.49
N GLY A 136 21.43 17.28 -6.59
CA GLY A 136 22.73 17.38 -5.90
C GLY A 136 23.96 16.89 -6.68
N PRO A 137 25.15 17.02 -6.07
CA PRO A 137 26.41 16.54 -6.66
C PRO A 137 26.41 15.02 -6.83
N ARG A 138 27.17 14.54 -7.82
CA ARG A 138 27.35 13.12 -8.13
C ARG A 138 28.83 12.87 -8.38
N ALA A 139 29.37 11.80 -7.80
CA ALA A 139 30.75 11.40 -8.02
C ALA A 139 30.79 10.05 -8.74
N HIS A 140 31.54 9.98 -9.84
CA HIS A 140 31.77 8.72 -10.54
C HIS A 140 32.73 7.84 -9.72
N HIS A 141 32.54 6.52 -9.75
CA HIS A 141 33.44 5.61 -9.03
C HIS A 141 34.88 5.68 -9.58
N PRO A 142 35.90 5.87 -8.73
CA PRO A 142 37.27 6.14 -9.15
C PRO A 142 38.00 4.85 -9.51
N GLY A 143 38.94 4.89 -10.46
CA GLY A 143 39.73 3.71 -10.81
C GLY A 143 40.72 3.28 -9.71
N LYS A 144 41.04 1.98 -9.64
CA LYS A 144 41.96 1.36 -8.65
C LYS A 144 43.32 2.09 -8.46
N ASN A 145 43.81 2.84 -9.45
CA ASN A 145 45.05 3.63 -9.34
C ASN A 145 44.83 4.92 -8.53
N LEU A 146 43.77 5.68 -8.81
CA LEU A 146 43.46 6.92 -8.09
C LEU A 146 43.17 6.66 -6.60
N GLN A 147 42.50 5.55 -6.29
CA GLN A 147 42.25 5.12 -4.90
C GLN A 147 43.57 4.87 -4.12
N LYS A 148 44.64 4.43 -4.80
CA LYS A 148 45.97 4.22 -4.18
C LYS A 148 46.79 5.51 -4.09
N GLU A 149 46.61 6.42 -5.03
CA GLU A 149 47.31 7.72 -5.07
C GLU A 149 46.72 8.72 -4.07
N GLN A 150 45.41 8.67 -3.82
CA GLN A 150 44.68 9.57 -2.90
C GLN A 150 43.68 8.78 -2.03
N PRO A 151 44.14 8.08 -0.97
CA PRO A 151 43.27 7.28 -0.11
C PRO A 151 42.29 8.12 0.73
N ASP A 152 42.66 9.36 1.08
CA ASP A 152 41.83 10.22 1.94
C ASP A 152 40.71 10.95 1.17
N ARG A 153 40.90 11.20 -0.14
CA ARG A 153 39.93 11.89 -1.02
C ARG A 153 39.80 11.22 -2.41
N PRO A 154 39.39 9.94 -2.46
CA PRO A 154 39.32 9.16 -3.70
C PRO A 154 38.29 9.68 -4.72
N LEU A 155 37.32 10.52 -4.32
CA LEU A 155 36.30 11.10 -5.21
C LEU A 155 36.60 12.56 -5.61
N GLN A 156 37.81 13.06 -5.29
CA GLN A 156 38.32 14.38 -5.72
C GLN A 156 37.49 15.58 -5.20
N GLY A 157 36.80 15.45 -4.07
CA GLY A 157 35.91 16.48 -3.51
C GLY A 157 34.57 16.62 -4.24
N ARG A 158 34.22 15.70 -5.16
CA ARG A 158 33.04 15.85 -6.03
C ARG A 158 31.70 15.74 -5.31
N LEU A 159 31.66 15.16 -4.11
CA LEU A 159 30.44 15.09 -3.27
C LEU A 159 30.24 16.34 -2.39
N GLY A 160 31.27 17.19 -2.25
CA GLY A 160 31.31 18.33 -1.33
C GLY A 160 32.55 18.27 -0.44
N GLU A 161 32.98 19.42 0.09
CA GLU A 161 34.18 19.50 0.94
C GLU A 161 33.95 18.95 2.36
N ASP A 162 32.69 18.91 2.81
CA ASP A 162 32.25 18.46 4.14
C ASP A 162 32.04 16.94 4.25
N VAL A 163 32.21 16.17 3.16
CA VAL A 163 31.93 14.73 3.12
C VAL A 163 33.21 13.91 3.28
N GLY A 164 33.23 13.00 4.25
CA GLY A 164 34.29 12.01 4.43
C GLY A 164 34.30 10.95 3.33
N GLU A 165 34.95 11.24 2.19
CA GLU A 165 34.95 10.38 1.00
C GLU A 165 35.46 8.95 1.26
N SER A 166 36.36 8.76 2.24
CA SER A 166 36.86 7.46 2.67
C SER A 166 35.83 6.59 3.42
N CYS A 167 34.78 7.18 4.00
CA CYS A 167 33.61 6.47 4.53
C CYS A 167 32.58 6.14 3.42
N VAL A 168 32.77 6.70 2.21
CA VAL A 168 31.82 6.58 1.09
C VAL A 168 32.32 5.62 0.01
N VAL A 169 33.62 5.64 -0.30
CA VAL A 169 34.19 4.79 -1.34
C VAL A 169 34.29 3.33 -0.90
N GLU A 170 33.98 2.47 -1.84
CA GLU A 170 34.08 1.02 -1.69
C GLU A 170 35.34 0.57 -2.42
N TYR A 171 36.14 -0.29 -1.78
CA TYR A 171 37.25 -0.93 -2.47
C TYR A 171 36.69 -1.90 -3.53
N ASP A 172 37.29 -1.88 -4.72
CA ASP A 172 36.89 -2.70 -5.88
C ASP A 172 37.30 -4.17 -5.69
N ASP A 173 36.68 -4.81 -4.71
CA ASP A 173 36.79 -6.24 -4.45
C ASP A 173 35.76 -6.97 -5.34
N GLU A 174 36.29 -7.66 -6.35
CA GLU A 174 35.55 -8.44 -7.35
C GLU A 174 34.52 -9.36 -6.67
N CYS A 175 33.28 -9.42 -7.18
CA CYS A 175 32.21 -10.10 -6.47
C CYS A 175 32.48 -11.61 -6.37
N ASP A 176 32.43 -12.11 -5.13
CA ASP A 176 32.33 -13.55 -4.88
C ASP A 176 31.01 -14.08 -5.47
N GLU A 177 30.98 -15.36 -5.84
CA GLU A 177 29.75 -16.08 -6.22
C GLU A 177 28.68 -16.12 -5.10
N ARG A 178 28.93 -15.48 -3.95
CA ARG A 178 28.05 -15.32 -2.78
C ARG A 178 27.22 -14.04 -2.82
N ASP A 179 27.60 -13.02 -3.58
CA ASP A 179 26.95 -11.71 -3.57
C ASP A 179 25.59 -11.68 -4.28
N TYR A 180 24.71 -10.77 -3.86
CA TYR A 180 23.43 -10.50 -4.52
C TYR A 180 23.58 -9.59 -5.75
N CYS A 181 24.79 -9.10 -6.02
CA CYS A 181 25.15 -8.37 -7.23
C CYS A 181 24.75 -9.14 -8.49
N VAL A 182 24.32 -8.40 -9.51
CA VAL A 182 24.08 -8.97 -10.84
C VAL A 182 25.41 -8.91 -11.59
N PRO A 183 25.92 -10.01 -12.17
CA PRO A 183 27.17 -9.98 -12.95
C PRO A 183 27.17 -8.97 -14.11
N GLU A 184 25.98 -8.61 -14.61
CA GLU A 184 25.80 -7.56 -15.62
C GLU A 184 25.98 -6.13 -15.10
N ASP A 185 25.98 -5.88 -13.78
CA ASP A 185 26.47 -4.61 -13.19
C ASP A 185 28.00 -4.49 -13.25
N GLU A 186 28.74 -5.61 -13.34
CA GLU A 186 30.20 -5.62 -13.48
C GLU A 186 30.65 -5.53 -14.96
N SER A 187 29.87 -6.10 -15.89
CA SER A 187 30.13 -5.97 -17.33
C SER A 187 29.83 -4.59 -17.91
N ALA A 188 29.15 -3.72 -17.13
CA ALA A 188 28.90 -2.35 -17.52
C ALA A 188 30.22 -1.56 -17.50
N SER A 189 30.51 -0.81 -18.57
CA SER A 189 31.72 0.03 -18.70
C SER A 189 31.79 1.22 -17.73
N SER A 190 30.89 1.28 -16.74
CA SER A 190 30.72 2.35 -15.77
C SER A 190 30.40 1.73 -14.42
N LYS A 191 31.26 1.98 -13.42
CA LYS A 191 31.25 1.36 -12.09
C LYS A 191 30.21 1.93 -11.12
N GLY A 192 29.18 2.60 -11.66
CA GLY A 192 28.16 3.33 -10.92
C GLY A 192 28.63 4.70 -10.42
N ASP A 193 27.65 5.51 -9.99
CA ASP A 193 27.86 6.83 -9.42
C ASP A 193 27.40 6.84 -7.95
N TYR A 194 28.07 7.65 -7.13
CA TYR A 194 27.67 7.96 -5.76
C TYR A 194 26.67 9.10 -5.73
N VAL A 195 25.54 8.88 -5.05
CA VAL A 195 24.41 9.81 -4.93
C VAL A 195 24.05 9.99 -3.45
N SER A 196 23.77 11.23 -3.03
CA SER A 196 23.28 11.53 -1.69
C SER A 196 21.79 11.18 -1.57
N LEU A 197 21.44 10.31 -0.63
CA LEU A 197 20.06 9.91 -0.31
C LEU A 197 19.28 11.05 0.37
N LEU A 198 19.97 11.90 1.14
CA LEU A 198 19.35 13.01 1.88
C LEU A 198 18.80 14.10 0.96
N ARG A 199 19.47 14.35 -0.18
CA ARG A 199 18.99 15.26 -1.22
C ARG A 199 17.95 14.61 -2.14
N ASN A 200 17.76 13.30 -2.06
CA ASN A 200 16.88 12.53 -2.93
C ASN A 200 15.90 11.67 -2.12
N PRO A 201 15.04 12.26 -1.26
CA PRO A 201 14.08 11.51 -0.47
C PRO A 201 13.04 10.79 -1.35
N GLU A 202 12.54 9.67 -0.85
CA GLU A 202 11.40 8.96 -1.44
C GLU A 202 10.10 9.76 -1.16
N ARG A 203 9.53 10.37 -2.20
CA ARG A 203 8.33 11.22 -2.16
C ARG A 203 7.50 11.08 -3.44
N PHE A 204 6.36 11.76 -3.54
CA PHE A 204 5.58 11.79 -4.79
C PHE A 204 6.40 12.36 -5.97
N THR A 205 6.57 11.57 -7.02
CA THR A 205 7.26 11.96 -8.26
C THR A 205 6.32 12.10 -9.47
N GLY A 206 5.03 11.82 -9.31
CA GLY A 206 4.07 11.73 -10.41
C GLY A 206 4.14 10.46 -11.26
N TYR A 207 5.12 9.56 -11.04
CA TYR A 207 5.26 8.30 -11.78
C TYR A 207 4.11 7.33 -11.49
N ALA A 208 3.32 7.01 -12.53
CA ALA A 208 2.11 6.20 -12.45
C ALA A 208 1.83 5.49 -13.79
N GLY A 209 0.58 5.08 -14.01
CA GLY A 209 0.11 4.59 -15.31
C GLY A 209 0.59 3.19 -15.70
N ASP A 210 0.47 2.88 -16.99
CA ASP A 210 0.76 1.54 -17.51
C ASP A 210 2.26 1.18 -17.42
N GLY A 211 3.18 2.13 -17.53
CA GLY A 211 4.62 1.89 -17.30
C GLY A 211 4.93 1.43 -15.87
N ALA A 212 4.40 2.15 -14.88
CA ALA A 212 4.55 1.74 -13.47
C ALA A 212 3.88 0.39 -13.18
N LYS A 213 2.68 0.17 -13.74
CA LYS A 213 1.91 -1.08 -13.61
C LYS A 213 2.63 -2.26 -14.26
N GLN A 214 3.21 -2.11 -15.45
CA GLN A 214 3.95 -3.15 -16.16
C GLN A 214 5.16 -3.63 -15.34
N VAL A 215 5.90 -2.70 -14.72
CA VAL A 215 7.02 -3.04 -13.82
C VAL A 215 6.51 -3.84 -12.61
N TRP A 216 5.46 -3.39 -11.92
CA TRP A 216 4.91 -4.13 -10.78
C TRP A 216 4.36 -5.51 -11.16
N ASP A 217 3.61 -5.59 -12.26
CA ASP A 217 3.11 -6.85 -12.81
C ASP A 217 4.24 -7.84 -13.11
N ALA A 218 5.36 -7.37 -13.67
CA ALA A 218 6.55 -8.20 -13.89
C ALA A 218 7.19 -8.67 -12.58
N ILE A 219 7.36 -7.78 -11.59
CA ILE A 219 7.91 -8.12 -10.27
C ILE A 219 7.06 -9.17 -9.55
N TYR A 220 5.72 -9.06 -9.60
CA TYR A 220 4.86 -10.09 -9.00
C TYR A 220 4.87 -11.42 -9.77
N ARG A 221 5.13 -11.41 -11.09
CA ARG A 221 5.27 -12.62 -11.93
C ARG A 221 6.59 -13.38 -11.68
N GLU A 222 7.62 -12.75 -11.12
CA GLU A 222 8.82 -13.46 -10.63
C GLU A 222 8.54 -14.42 -9.46
N ASN A 223 7.32 -14.46 -8.91
CA ASN A 223 6.91 -15.39 -7.84
C ASN A 223 6.74 -16.85 -8.31
N CYS A 224 7.76 -17.40 -8.97
CA CYS A 224 7.80 -18.75 -9.50
C CYS A 224 9.01 -19.52 -8.93
N PHE A 225 8.75 -20.42 -7.98
CA PHE A 225 9.74 -21.31 -7.36
C PHE A 225 9.64 -22.70 -8.01
N GLN A 226 10.79 -23.38 -8.19
CA GLN A 226 10.85 -24.65 -8.90
C GLN A 226 10.24 -25.79 -8.06
N LYS A 227 9.52 -26.72 -8.70
CA LYS A 227 8.92 -27.88 -7.99
C LYS A 227 9.94 -28.88 -7.40
N SER A 228 11.20 -28.77 -7.82
CA SER A 228 12.34 -29.55 -7.31
C SER A 228 12.98 -28.95 -6.05
N SER A 229 12.70 -27.67 -5.74
CA SER A 229 13.10 -27.00 -4.50
C SER A 229 12.07 -27.22 -3.38
N PHE A 230 11.45 -28.41 -3.34
CA PHE A 230 10.45 -28.78 -2.32
C PHE A 230 10.63 -30.23 -1.87
N PRO A 231 10.52 -30.52 -0.57
CA PRO A 231 10.69 -31.86 -0.07
C PRO A 231 9.42 -32.69 -0.28
N HIS A 232 9.58 -33.99 -0.54
CA HIS A 232 8.48 -34.95 -0.65
C HIS A 232 7.58 -35.03 0.61
N SER A 233 7.98 -34.42 1.73
CA SER A 233 7.27 -34.41 3.02
C SER A 233 6.03 -33.53 3.07
N ALA A 234 5.84 -32.58 2.14
CA ALA A 234 4.60 -31.81 2.03
C ALA A 234 3.38 -32.67 1.59
N SER A 235 3.59 -33.95 1.22
CA SER A 235 2.52 -34.84 0.76
C SER A 235 1.78 -35.60 1.87
N LEU A 236 1.61 -34.99 3.06
CA LEU A 236 0.81 -35.53 4.17
C LEU A 236 -0.70 -35.34 3.92
N GLY A 237 -1.23 -36.02 2.90
CA GLY A 237 -2.66 -35.95 2.57
C GLY A 237 -3.10 -36.64 1.28
N LYS A 238 -2.20 -37.24 0.49
CA LYS A 238 -2.60 -37.92 -0.75
C LYS A 238 -3.19 -39.30 -0.51
N ASP A 239 -4.50 -39.39 -0.74
CA ASP A 239 -5.20 -40.65 -0.96
C ASP A 239 -4.52 -41.50 -2.04
N LYS A 240 -4.65 -42.82 -1.88
CA LYS A 240 -3.85 -43.79 -2.63
C LYS A 240 -4.21 -43.84 -4.11
N SER A 241 -3.16 -43.84 -4.94
CA SER A 241 -3.11 -44.42 -6.29
C SER A 241 -3.99 -43.78 -7.38
N VAL A 242 -3.45 -42.75 -8.05
CA VAL A 242 -3.66 -42.54 -9.49
C VAL A 242 -2.35 -42.84 -10.21
N LYS A 243 -2.37 -43.76 -11.19
CA LYS A 243 -1.17 -44.21 -11.92
C LYS A 243 -1.00 -43.45 -13.23
N GLY A 244 0.17 -42.84 -13.41
CA GLY A 244 0.66 -42.34 -14.71
C GLY A 244 0.96 -40.83 -14.72
N PRO A 245 2.14 -40.40 -15.22
CA PRO A 245 2.49 -38.97 -15.27
C PRO A 245 1.54 -38.16 -16.16
N ALA A 246 1.12 -38.70 -17.31
CA ALA A 246 0.20 -38.04 -18.23
C ALA A 246 -1.18 -37.70 -17.61
N ALA A 247 -1.65 -38.47 -16.61
CA ALA A 247 -2.90 -38.17 -15.91
C ALA A 247 -2.76 -36.98 -14.95
N MET A 248 -1.56 -36.74 -14.41
CA MET A 248 -1.25 -35.58 -13.58
C MET A 248 -1.15 -34.31 -14.42
N ASP A 249 -0.51 -34.39 -15.59
CA ASP A 249 -0.40 -33.27 -16.52
C ASP A 249 -1.78 -32.86 -17.07
N PHE A 250 -2.61 -33.83 -17.47
CA PHE A 250 -3.97 -33.54 -17.95
C PHE A 250 -4.85 -32.90 -16.85
N ARG A 251 -4.72 -33.36 -15.60
CA ARG A 251 -5.40 -32.73 -14.45
C ARG A 251 -4.91 -31.30 -14.22
N ALA A 252 -3.60 -31.04 -14.32
CA ALA A 252 -3.06 -29.69 -14.18
C ALA A 252 -3.54 -28.73 -15.28
N VAL A 253 -3.72 -29.22 -16.52
CA VAL A 253 -4.31 -28.44 -17.62
C VAL A 253 -5.78 -28.12 -17.36
N ILE A 254 -6.57 -29.07 -16.87
CA ILE A 254 -7.98 -28.83 -16.50
C ILE A 254 -8.09 -27.83 -15.33
N GLU A 255 -7.27 -27.99 -14.28
CA GLU A 255 -7.24 -27.06 -13.15
C GLU A 255 -6.78 -25.64 -13.57
N ALA A 256 -5.84 -25.52 -14.52
CA ALA A 256 -5.43 -24.24 -15.08
C ALA A 256 -6.55 -23.55 -15.89
N ALA A 257 -7.29 -24.30 -16.71
CA ALA A 257 -8.45 -23.78 -17.44
C ALA A 257 -9.57 -23.31 -16.49
N GLY A 258 -9.84 -24.06 -15.42
CA GLY A 258 -10.81 -23.67 -14.39
C GLY A 258 -10.43 -22.36 -13.67
N ARG A 259 -9.14 -22.15 -13.38
CA ARG A 259 -8.65 -20.88 -12.79
C ARG A 259 -8.86 -19.68 -13.72
N GLN A 260 -8.65 -19.85 -15.03
CA GLN A 260 -8.86 -18.76 -15.99
C GLN A 260 -10.33 -18.35 -16.06
N GLN A 261 -11.25 -19.31 -16.10
CA GLN A 261 -12.70 -19.04 -16.12
C GLN A 261 -13.16 -18.31 -14.85
N VAL A 262 -12.75 -18.76 -13.66
CA VAL A 262 -13.11 -18.11 -12.39
C VAL A 262 -12.50 -16.70 -12.27
N LEU A 263 -11.29 -16.48 -12.81
CA LEU A 263 -10.67 -15.15 -12.86
C LEU A 263 -11.44 -14.20 -13.80
N GLU A 264 -11.89 -14.70 -14.96
CA GLU A 264 -12.70 -13.93 -15.91
C GLU A 264 -14.10 -13.59 -15.35
N GLU A 265 -14.73 -14.53 -14.64
CA GLU A 265 -16.01 -14.31 -13.95
C GLU A 265 -15.88 -13.29 -12.80
N HIS A 266 -14.81 -13.38 -11.99
CA HIS A 266 -14.50 -12.36 -10.99
C HIS A 266 -14.18 -10.98 -11.60
N ARG A 267 -13.58 -10.94 -12.79
CA ARG A 267 -13.32 -9.69 -13.52
C ARG A 267 -14.58 -9.01 -14.03
N GLN A 268 -15.61 -9.77 -14.42
CA GLN A 268 -16.91 -9.19 -14.79
C GLN A 268 -17.57 -8.48 -13.59
N HIS A 269 -17.38 -8.98 -12.37
CA HIS A 269 -17.89 -8.35 -11.15
C HIS A 269 -16.98 -7.26 -10.55
N ASN A 270 -15.66 -7.32 -10.77
CA ASN A 270 -14.72 -6.31 -10.31
C ASN A 270 -13.53 -6.14 -11.29
N PRO A 271 -13.52 -5.09 -12.14
CA PRO A 271 -12.51 -4.93 -13.20
C PRO A 271 -11.10 -4.63 -12.68
N LEU A 272 -10.96 -4.24 -11.40
CA LEU A 272 -9.67 -3.98 -10.75
C LEU A 272 -9.04 -5.23 -10.10
N THR A 273 -9.61 -6.42 -10.31
CA THR A 273 -9.01 -7.67 -9.83
C THR A 273 -7.66 -7.93 -10.52
N PRO A 274 -6.56 -8.13 -9.75
CA PRO A 274 -5.27 -8.47 -10.31
C PRO A 274 -5.32 -9.87 -10.93
N PHE A 275 -4.41 -10.16 -11.87
CA PHE A 275 -4.34 -11.47 -12.54
C PHE A 275 -4.07 -12.63 -11.55
N VAL A 276 -3.54 -12.32 -10.37
CA VAL A 276 -3.31 -13.25 -9.25
C VAL A 276 -4.30 -12.94 -8.12
N ALA A 277 -5.60 -13.03 -8.41
CA ALA A 277 -6.64 -13.05 -7.39
C ALA A 277 -6.85 -14.51 -6.93
N LYS A 278 -7.00 -14.74 -5.62
CA LYS A 278 -7.26 -16.08 -5.06
C LYS A 278 -8.55 -16.65 -5.64
N THR A 279 -8.43 -17.59 -6.58
CA THR A 279 -9.58 -18.20 -7.29
C THR A 279 -10.29 -19.30 -6.49
N GLY A 280 -9.81 -19.63 -5.29
CA GLY A 280 -10.32 -20.76 -4.49
C GLY A 280 -10.01 -22.15 -5.06
N LEU A 281 -9.38 -22.22 -6.25
CA LEU A 281 -8.90 -23.42 -6.94
C LEU A 281 -7.37 -23.62 -6.82
N GLU A 282 -6.74 -22.83 -5.97
CA GLU A 282 -5.39 -23.07 -5.47
C GLU A 282 -5.46 -24.16 -4.40
N HIS A 283 -4.69 -25.25 -4.55
CA HIS A 283 -4.47 -26.19 -3.45
C HIS A 283 -3.88 -25.40 -2.26
N GLU A 284 -4.35 -25.67 -1.04
CA GLU A 284 -3.86 -24.97 0.16
C GLU A 284 -2.36 -25.21 0.44
N ASP A 285 -1.75 -26.16 -0.28
CA ASP A 285 -0.30 -26.40 -0.41
C ASP A 285 0.43 -25.33 -1.26
N GLU A 286 0.08 -24.04 -1.12
CA GLU A 286 0.96 -22.97 -1.60
C GLU A 286 2.21 -22.90 -0.71
N CYS A 287 3.33 -23.33 -1.29
CA CYS A 287 4.65 -23.38 -0.66
C CYS A 287 5.00 -22.04 0.02
N LEU A 288 5.52 -22.11 1.25
CA LEU A 288 5.74 -20.97 2.16
C LEU A 288 6.55 -19.84 1.51
N GLU A 289 7.44 -20.20 0.61
CA GLU A 289 8.44 -19.34 -0.01
C GLU A 289 7.82 -18.40 -1.04
N LYS A 290 6.81 -18.89 -1.78
CA LYS A 290 5.95 -18.06 -2.64
C LYS A 290 5.16 -17.03 -1.84
N ARG A 291 4.68 -17.43 -0.67
CA ARG A 291 3.96 -16.56 0.26
C ARG A 291 4.90 -15.50 0.82
N VAL A 292 6.08 -15.87 1.28
CA VAL A 292 7.11 -14.94 1.79
C VAL A 292 7.52 -13.94 0.72
N PHE A 293 7.86 -14.39 -0.50
CA PHE A 293 8.22 -13.50 -1.60
C PHE A 293 7.10 -12.50 -1.92
N TYR A 294 5.86 -12.98 -2.10
CA TYR A 294 4.69 -12.12 -2.33
C TYR A 294 4.51 -11.07 -1.22
N ARG A 295 4.65 -11.47 0.05
CA ARG A 295 4.49 -10.57 1.19
C ARG A 295 5.61 -9.53 1.26
N VAL A 296 6.86 -9.90 0.97
CA VAL A 296 7.99 -8.96 0.87
C VAL A 296 7.74 -7.92 -0.22
N ILE A 297 7.40 -8.35 -1.44
CA ILE A 297 7.09 -7.41 -2.54
C ILE A 297 5.85 -6.56 -2.22
N SER A 298 4.79 -7.14 -1.65
CA SER A 298 3.59 -6.41 -1.25
C SER A 298 3.83 -5.39 -0.14
N GLY A 299 4.71 -5.68 0.83
CA GLY A 299 5.09 -4.74 1.89
C GLY A 299 5.97 -3.61 1.37
N MET A 300 6.86 -3.89 0.41
CA MET A 300 7.66 -2.87 -0.30
C MET A 300 6.75 -1.92 -1.07
N HIS A 301 5.84 -2.44 -1.88
CA HIS A 301 4.85 -1.65 -2.63
C HIS A 301 3.94 -0.82 -1.72
N ALA A 302 3.55 -1.37 -0.55
CA ALA A 302 2.81 -0.63 0.47
C ALA A 302 3.64 0.49 1.11
N SER A 303 4.94 0.28 1.36
CA SER A 303 5.85 1.29 1.89
C SER A 303 6.05 2.45 0.92
N ILE A 304 6.33 2.16 -0.35
CA ILE A 304 6.43 3.15 -1.42
C ILE A 304 5.13 3.96 -1.53
N SER A 305 3.98 3.28 -1.55
CA SER A 305 2.67 3.94 -1.57
C SER A 305 2.43 4.82 -0.34
N THR A 306 3.00 4.47 0.82
CA THR A 306 2.87 5.25 2.06
C THR A 306 3.66 6.55 1.97
N HIS A 307 4.92 6.51 1.53
CA HIS A 307 5.73 7.71 1.33
C HIS A 307 5.15 8.64 0.26
N ILE A 308 4.66 8.09 -0.85
CA ILE A 308 4.04 8.86 -1.93
C ILE A 308 2.79 9.61 -1.45
N CYS A 309 2.00 9.03 -0.55
CA CYS A 309 0.85 9.73 0.04
C CYS A 309 1.26 10.68 1.18
N TRP A 310 2.34 10.39 1.90
CA TRP A 310 2.81 11.21 3.03
C TRP A 310 3.49 12.50 2.57
N ASP A 311 4.42 12.40 1.63
CA ASP A 311 5.09 13.52 0.99
C ASP A 311 4.50 13.73 -0.40
N TYR A 312 3.23 14.14 -0.45
CA TYR A 312 2.48 14.42 -1.67
C TYR A 312 2.58 15.90 -2.06
N LEU A 313 2.82 16.20 -3.34
CA LEU A 313 2.85 17.58 -3.84
C LEU A 313 1.43 18.03 -4.20
N ASP A 314 0.89 18.99 -3.46
CA ASP A 314 -0.34 19.68 -3.84
C ASP A 314 -0.04 20.69 -4.95
N ARG A 315 -0.63 20.46 -6.13
CA ARG A 315 -0.46 21.32 -7.32
C ARG A 315 -1.16 22.69 -7.20
N THR A 316 -2.03 22.87 -6.21
CA THR A 316 -2.74 24.14 -5.99
C THR A 316 -1.96 25.09 -5.07
N THR A 317 -1.30 24.56 -4.03
CA THR A 317 -0.49 25.33 -3.08
C THR A 317 1.00 25.34 -3.44
N GLY A 318 1.49 24.31 -4.14
CA GLY A 318 2.92 24.08 -4.40
C GLY A 318 3.67 23.50 -3.19
N GLU A 319 2.97 23.14 -2.11
CA GLU A 319 3.55 22.61 -0.87
C GLU A 319 3.50 21.08 -0.81
N TRP A 320 4.44 20.49 -0.06
CA TRP A 320 4.50 19.06 0.22
C TRP A 320 3.71 18.77 1.51
N GLN A 321 2.66 17.97 1.42
CA GLN A 321 1.76 17.67 2.55
C GLN A 321 1.16 16.25 2.49
N PRO A 322 0.71 15.68 3.63
CA PRO A 322 0.05 14.38 3.65
C PRO A 322 -1.31 14.38 2.95
N ASN A 323 -1.47 13.56 1.92
CA ASN A 323 -2.70 13.40 1.17
C ASN A 323 -3.52 12.21 1.71
N LEU A 324 -4.60 12.53 2.44
CA LEU A 324 -5.49 11.54 3.05
C LEU A 324 -6.25 10.69 2.02
N GLU A 325 -6.65 11.28 0.89
CA GLU A 325 -7.40 10.58 -0.17
C GLU A 325 -6.52 9.58 -0.93
N CYS A 326 -5.25 9.92 -1.15
CA CYS A 326 -4.22 8.99 -1.62
C CYS A 326 -4.09 7.79 -0.67
N TYR A 327 -4.00 8.03 0.64
CA TYR A 327 -3.94 6.97 1.65
C TYR A 327 -5.22 6.12 1.67
N MET A 328 -6.40 6.74 1.60
CA MET A 328 -7.68 6.02 1.61
C MET A 328 -7.82 5.08 0.40
N SER A 329 -7.55 5.60 -0.80
CA SER A 329 -7.66 4.87 -2.06
C SER A 329 -6.62 3.76 -2.22
N ARG A 330 -5.37 3.97 -1.77
CA ARG A 330 -4.28 3.00 -1.96
C ARG A 330 -4.05 2.02 -0.82
N LEU A 331 -4.37 2.38 0.43
CA LEU A 331 -3.96 1.61 1.62
C LEU A 331 -5.09 1.32 2.60
N HIS A 332 -5.91 2.31 2.99
CA HIS A 332 -6.92 2.14 4.05
C HIS A 332 -7.92 1.03 3.76
N ASN A 333 -8.41 0.95 2.52
CA ASN A 333 -9.37 -0.07 2.07
C ASN A 333 -8.74 -1.45 1.85
N PHE A 334 -7.42 -1.60 2.03
CA PHE A 334 -6.65 -2.81 1.73
C PHE A 334 -5.81 -3.25 2.95
N PRO A 335 -6.43 -3.78 4.02
CA PRO A 335 -5.73 -4.11 5.26
C PRO A 335 -4.60 -5.13 5.07
N ASP A 336 -4.69 -6.00 4.06
CA ASP A 336 -3.65 -6.98 3.73
C ASP A 336 -2.32 -6.31 3.31
N ARG A 337 -2.39 -5.17 2.60
CA ARG A 337 -1.19 -4.38 2.23
C ARG A 337 -0.51 -3.82 3.47
N ILE A 338 -1.30 -3.34 4.44
CA ILE A 338 -0.79 -2.87 5.74
C ILE A 338 -0.21 -4.04 6.54
N SER A 339 -0.86 -5.21 6.57
CA SER A 339 -0.31 -6.42 7.21
C SER A 339 1.05 -6.80 6.64
N ASN A 340 1.22 -6.73 5.32
CA ASN A 340 2.50 -7.00 4.65
C ASN A 340 3.57 -5.93 4.91
N LEU A 341 3.19 -4.66 5.09
CA LEU A 341 4.12 -3.61 5.53
C LEU A 341 4.72 -3.92 6.92
N TYR A 342 3.89 -4.34 7.88
CA TYR A 342 4.35 -4.70 9.23
C TYR A 342 5.16 -6.01 9.23
N PHE A 343 4.83 -6.96 8.35
CA PHE A 343 5.62 -8.16 8.12
C PHE A 343 7.04 -7.83 7.64
N ASN A 344 7.18 -6.92 6.66
CA ASN A 344 8.49 -6.47 6.20
C ASN A 344 9.29 -5.77 7.31
N TYR A 345 8.62 -4.97 8.14
CA TYR A 345 9.27 -4.32 9.29
C TYR A 345 9.79 -5.36 10.29
N ALA A 346 8.98 -6.37 10.62
CA ALA A 346 9.37 -7.48 11.48
C ALA A 346 10.56 -8.28 10.92
N LEU A 347 10.56 -8.57 9.61
CA LEU A 347 11.64 -9.25 8.90
C LEU A 347 12.97 -8.47 8.99
N LEU A 348 12.97 -7.18 8.65
CA LEU A 348 14.18 -6.34 8.72
C LEU A 348 14.67 -6.16 10.16
N THR A 349 13.75 -5.96 11.11
CA THR A 349 14.09 -5.87 12.53
C THR A 349 14.83 -7.12 13.00
N ARG A 350 14.36 -8.31 12.60
CA ARG A 350 14.99 -9.58 12.96
C ARG A 350 16.37 -9.75 12.31
N ALA A 351 16.53 -9.39 11.04
CA ALA A 351 17.83 -9.42 10.37
C ALA A 351 18.84 -8.48 11.06
N ILE A 352 18.45 -7.24 11.37
CA ILE A 352 19.31 -6.25 12.05
C ILE A 352 19.64 -6.69 13.49
N ALA A 353 18.69 -7.29 14.21
CA ALA A 353 18.93 -7.86 15.53
C ALA A 353 19.88 -9.08 15.50
N LYS A 354 19.86 -9.90 14.44
CA LYS A 354 20.89 -10.94 14.22
C LYS A 354 22.25 -10.33 13.87
N LEU A 355 22.29 -9.25 13.09
CA LEU A 355 23.53 -8.61 12.62
C LEU A 355 24.35 -7.95 13.76
N GLY A 356 23.69 -7.45 14.80
CA GLY A 356 24.34 -6.74 15.92
C GLY A 356 25.56 -7.46 16.52
N PRO A 357 25.42 -8.68 17.07
CA PRO A 357 26.53 -9.44 17.63
C PRO A 357 27.72 -9.64 16.67
N TYR A 358 27.47 -9.83 15.37
CA TYR A 358 28.56 -10.01 14.41
C TYR A 358 29.38 -8.73 14.23
N LEU A 359 28.74 -7.57 14.20
CA LEU A 359 29.41 -6.26 14.09
C LEU A 359 30.13 -5.82 15.38
N SER A 360 29.80 -6.41 16.53
CA SER A 360 30.48 -6.15 17.81
C SER A 360 31.63 -7.13 18.09
N GLU A 361 31.46 -8.42 17.77
CA GLU A 361 32.48 -9.46 18.01
C GLU A 361 33.61 -9.42 16.97
N HIS A 362 33.30 -9.11 15.70
CA HIS A 362 34.29 -9.03 14.63
C HIS A 362 34.80 -7.59 14.49
N GLN A 363 35.76 -7.24 15.33
CA GLN A 363 36.45 -5.93 15.34
C GLN A 363 37.11 -5.55 14.00
N ASP A 364 37.26 -6.51 13.08
CA ASP A 364 37.85 -6.32 11.76
C ASP A 364 36.97 -5.54 10.76
N TYR A 365 35.65 -5.41 10.99
CA TYR A 365 34.81 -4.62 10.07
C TYR A 365 35.01 -3.11 10.30
N THR A 366 35.73 -2.45 9.37
CA THR A 366 35.93 -1.00 9.35
C THR A 366 34.89 -0.31 8.46
N PHE A 367 34.19 0.69 8.99
CA PHE A 367 33.25 1.56 8.27
C PHE A 367 33.99 2.69 7.53
N CYS A 368 35.01 3.29 8.15
CA CYS A 368 35.77 4.41 7.60
C CYS A 368 37.28 4.11 7.63
N THR A 369 37.94 3.96 6.47
CA THR A 369 39.34 3.50 6.45
C THR A 369 40.39 4.55 6.80
N SER A 370 40.10 5.85 6.61
CA SER A 370 41.07 6.93 6.90
C SER A 370 40.74 7.72 8.18
N ASP A 371 39.55 7.55 8.76
CA ASP A 371 39.06 8.34 9.89
C ASP A 371 38.53 7.42 11.00
N SER A 372 39.36 7.25 12.04
CA SER A 372 39.06 6.39 13.19
C SER A 372 38.00 7.00 14.14
N ASP A 373 37.85 8.31 14.15
CA ASP A 373 36.87 8.99 15.01
C ASP A 373 35.48 8.85 14.37
N GLN A 374 35.37 9.01 13.05
CA GLN A 374 34.12 8.73 12.32
C GLN A 374 33.79 7.23 12.27
N ASP A 375 34.79 6.34 12.22
CA ASP A 375 34.54 4.88 12.30
C ASP A 375 33.88 4.50 13.62
N THR A 376 34.46 4.93 14.74
CA THR A 376 33.94 4.64 16.10
C THR A 376 32.56 5.27 16.32
N LEU A 377 32.36 6.53 15.93
CA LEU A 377 31.05 7.19 15.99
C LEU A 377 29.99 6.50 15.12
N THR A 378 30.36 6.01 13.94
CA THR A 378 29.44 5.27 13.05
C THR A 378 29.09 3.91 13.65
N ARG A 379 30.08 3.20 14.18
CA ARG A 379 29.91 1.91 14.87
C ARG A 379 28.96 2.05 16.07
N ASP A 380 29.19 3.02 16.95
CA ASP A 380 28.35 3.26 18.13
C ASP A 380 26.89 3.54 17.75
N LYS A 381 26.65 4.32 16.68
CA LYS A 381 25.29 4.57 16.15
C LYS A 381 24.66 3.31 15.56
N VAL A 382 25.42 2.47 14.86
CA VAL A 382 24.92 1.17 14.35
C VAL A 382 24.53 0.25 15.53
N MET A 383 25.37 0.16 16.56
CA MET A 383 25.11 -0.65 17.77
C MET A 383 23.86 -0.15 18.51
N ALA A 384 23.71 1.18 18.65
CA ALA A 384 22.51 1.78 19.24
C ALA A 384 21.21 1.44 18.48
N VAL A 385 21.27 1.17 17.17
CA VAL A 385 20.12 0.68 16.39
C VAL A 385 19.91 -0.81 16.58
N THR A 386 20.96 -1.64 16.55
CA THR A 386 20.84 -3.10 16.68
C THR A 386 20.36 -3.52 18.07
N ASP A 387 20.86 -2.89 19.13
CA ASP A 387 20.48 -3.18 20.52
C ASP A 387 19.00 -2.86 20.77
N LYS A 388 18.54 -1.72 20.23
CA LYS A 388 17.13 -1.34 20.27
C LYS A 388 16.27 -2.30 19.46
N ALA A 389 16.73 -2.77 18.30
CA ALA A 389 16.02 -3.78 17.50
C ALA A 389 15.95 -5.14 18.23
N ALA A 390 17.00 -5.54 18.95
CA ALA A 390 17.07 -6.77 19.73
C ALA A 390 16.23 -6.73 21.03
N SER A 391 15.76 -5.56 21.47
CA SER A 391 15.00 -5.39 22.72
C SER A 391 13.69 -6.16 22.82
N VAL A 392 13.13 -6.61 21.68
CA VAL A 392 11.95 -7.47 21.62
C VAL A 392 12.37 -8.85 21.09
N PRO A 393 12.50 -9.88 21.94
CA PRO A 393 12.79 -11.23 21.48
C PRO A 393 11.59 -11.85 20.76
N GLN A 394 11.84 -12.82 19.87
CA GLN A 394 10.82 -13.63 19.19
C GLN A 394 9.80 -12.82 18.36
N ILE A 395 10.26 -11.81 17.60
CA ILE A 395 9.42 -11.09 16.62
C ILE A 395 8.97 -12.01 15.47
N PHE A 396 9.81 -12.96 15.10
CA PHE A 396 9.72 -13.76 13.89
C PHE A 396 10.33 -15.13 14.19
N ASP A 397 9.63 -16.22 13.86
CA ASP A 397 10.09 -17.59 14.06
C ASP A 397 10.65 -18.12 12.74
N GLU A 398 11.97 -18.15 12.62
CA GLU A 398 12.67 -18.68 11.44
C GLU A 398 12.36 -20.16 11.20
N SER A 399 12.02 -20.89 12.26
CA SER A 399 11.78 -22.33 12.19
C SER A 399 10.46 -22.68 11.51
N LEU A 400 9.52 -21.73 11.42
CA LEU A 400 8.31 -21.84 10.61
C LEU A 400 8.53 -21.61 9.11
N MET A 401 9.67 -21.05 8.70
CA MET A 401 9.96 -20.76 7.29
C MET A 401 11.13 -21.56 6.70
N PHE A 402 12.16 -21.88 7.49
CA PHE A 402 13.49 -22.22 6.94
C PHE A 402 14.07 -23.56 7.44
N LYS A 403 13.31 -24.37 8.21
CA LYS A 403 13.81 -25.62 8.80
C LYS A 403 13.91 -26.84 7.86
N ASN A 404 13.35 -26.79 6.66
CA ASN A 404 13.09 -27.98 5.84
C ASN A 404 14.28 -28.45 4.98
N GLY A 405 15.51 -28.50 5.53
CA GLY A 405 16.65 -29.23 4.95
C GLY A 405 17.22 -28.75 3.59
N GLU A 406 16.57 -27.80 2.93
CA GLU A 406 16.87 -27.33 1.56
C GLU A 406 17.50 -25.93 1.52
N GLY A 407 18.01 -25.46 2.67
CA GLY A 407 18.57 -24.12 2.88
C GLY A 407 19.48 -23.59 1.75
N PRO A 408 20.41 -24.39 1.17
CA PRO A 408 21.24 -23.93 0.05
C PRO A 408 20.45 -23.66 -1.24
N SER A 409 19.50 -24.54 -1.61
CA SER A 409 18.72 -24.40 -2.85
C SER A 409 17.74 -23.25 -2.75
N LEU A 410 17.07 -23.13 -1.59
CA LEU A 410 16.05 -22.10 -1.39
C LEU A 410 16.66 -20.69 -1.31
N LYS A 411 17.79 -20.56 -0.63
CA LYS A 411 18.59 -19.32 -0.60
C LYS A 411 18.95 -18.87 -2.02
N GLU A 412 19.36 -19.80 -2.88
CA GLU A 412 19.72 -19.51 -4.26
C GLU A 412 18.52 -19.10 -5.12
N ASP A 413 17.37 -19.75 -4.95
CA ASP A 413 16.11 -19.34 -5.60
C ASP A 413 15.72 -17.91 -5.20
N PHE A 414 15.69 -17.58 -3.90
CA PHE A 414 15.42 -16.21 -3.44
C PHE A 414 16.43 -15.21 -4.00
N ARG A 415 17.73 -15.52 -3.96
CA ARG A 415 18.79 -14.65 -4.49
C ARG A 415 18.60 -14.35 -5.97
N ASN A 416 18.27 -15.35 -6.77
CA ASN A 416 18.04 -15.17 -8.21
C ASN A 416 16.75 -14.40 -8.50
N ARG A 417 15.69 -14.53 -7.68
CA ARG A 417 14.52 -13.66 -7.78
C ARG A 417 14.83 -12.21 -7.43
N PHE A 418 15.56 -11.92 -6.36
CA PHE A 418 15.95 -10.53 -6.04
C PHE A 418 16.90 -9.92 -7.08
N ARG A 419 17.79 -10.71 -7.70
CA ARG A 419 18.58 -10.29 -8.88
C ARG A 419 17.68 -9.92 -10.08
N ASN A 420 16.68 -10.75 -10.40
CA ASN A 420 15.72 -10.45 -11.48
C ASN A 420 14.89 -9.20 -11.19
N VAL A 421 14.43 -9.02 -9.95
CA VAL A 421 13.72 -7.81 -9.53
C VAL A 421 14.64 -6.57 -9.63
N SER A 422 15.93 -6.67 -9.28
CA SER A 422 16.90 -5.59 -9.48
C SER A 422 17.08 -5.23 -10.96
N ARG A 423 17.12 -6.22 -11.86
CA ARG A 423 17.11 -6.00 -13.33
C ARG A 423 15.81 -5.32 -13.80
N LEU A 424 14.66 -5.67 -13.23
CA LEU A 424 13.39 -5.01 -13.55
C LEU A 424 13.35 -3.54 -13.10
N MET A 425 14.09 -3.17 -12.05
CA MET A 425 14.24 -1.76 -11.66
C MET A 425 14.99 -0.93 -12.71
N ASP A 426 15.79 -1.54 -13.58
CA ASP A 426 16.41 -0.81 -14.71
C ASP A 426 15.42 -0.31 -15.76
N CYS A 427 14.18 -0.82 -15.75
CA CYS A 427 13.08 -0.41 -16.62
C CYS A 427 12.15 0.65 -16.01
N VAL A 428 12.57 1.31 -14.91
CA VAL A 428 11.82 2.38 -14.25
C VAL A 428 12.31 3.73 -14.76
N GLY A 429 11.48 4.43 -15.54
CA GLY A 429 11.80 5.73 -16.16
C GLY A 429 11.88 6.94 -15.21
N CYS A 430 11.69 6.73 -13.91
CA CYS A 430 11.81 7.76 -12.86
C CYS A 430 13.10 7.54 -12.05
N ASP A 431 14.10 8.42 -12.16
CA ASP A 431 15.42 8.21 -11.54
C ASP A 431 15.35 8.00 -10.01
N LYS A 432 14.60 8.85 -9.29
CA LYS A 432 14.39 8.70 -7.84
C LYS A 432 13.69 7.38 -7.50
N CYS A 433 12.70 6.98 -8.30
CA CYS A 433 11.97 5.73 -8.11
C CYS A 433 12.88 4.51 -8.34
N ARG A 434 13.76 4.58 -9.34
CA ARG A 434 14.78 3.57 -9.65
C ARG A 434 15.87 3.48 -8.59
N LEU A 435 16.32 4.62 -8.06
CA LEU A 435 17.25 4.70 -6.92
C LEU A 435 16.69 3.98 -5.70
N TRP A 436 15.50 4.37 -5.23
CA TRP A 436 14.88 3.75 -4.06
C TRP A 436 14.44 2.30 -4.32
N GLY A 437 13.97 1.98 -5.53
CA GLY A 437 13.65 0.61 -5.93
C GLY A 437 14.85 -0.34 -5.88
N LYS A 438 16.01 0.08 -6.42
CA LYS A 438 17.26 -0.68 -6.31
C LYS A 438 17.74 -0.79 -4.86
N LEU A 439 17.71 0.31 -4.11
CA LEU A 439 18.13 0.32 -2.70
C LEU A 439 17.27 -0.63 -1.85
N GLN A 440 15.94 -0.55 -1.97
CA GLN A 440 15.02 -1.39 -1.17
C GLN A 440 15.11 -2.87 -1.55
N THR A 441 15.23 -3.18 -2.85
CA THR A 441 15.35 -4.58 -3.30
C THR A 441 16.67 -5.23 -2.86
N VAL A 442 17.79 -4.49 -2.92
CA VAL A 442 19.05 -4.93 -2.30
C VAL A 442 18.90 -5.06 -0.79
N GLY A 443 18.26 -4.12 -0.10
CA GLY A 443 18.04 -4.17 1.35
C GLY A 443 17.25 -5.40 1.82
N TYR A 444 16.20 -5.80 1.10
CA TYR A 444 15.49 -7.05 1.36
C TYR A 444 16.32 -8.30 1.01
N GLY A 445 17.11 -8.24 -0.07
CA GLY A 445 18.08 -9.29 -0.41
C GLY A 445 19.11 -9.51 0.71
N THR A 446 19.73 -8.43 1.21
CA THR A 446 20.65 -8.46 2.36
C THR A 446 19.98 -8.98 3.62
N ALA A 447 18.73 -8.59 3.90
CA ALA A 447 18.03 -9.10 5.08
C ALA A 447 17.82 -10.62 5.02
N LEU A 448 17.47 -11.15 3.85
CA LEU A 448 17.36 -12.59 3.63
C LEU A 448 18.73 -13.28 3.65
N LYS A 449 19.78 -12.69 3.05
CA LYS A 449 21.19 -13.11 3.17
C LYS A 449 21.54 -13.35 4.64
N VAL A 450 21.30 -12.34 5.49
CA VAL A 450 21.55 -12.39 6.93
C VAL A 450 20.72 -13.50 7.61
N LEU A 451 19.42 -13.61 7.31
CA LEU A 451 18.57 -14.63 7.94
C LEU A 451 18.93 -16.07 7.54
N PHE A 452 19.43 -16.30 6.31
CA PHE A 452 19.81 -17.61 5.80
C PHE A 452 21.24 -18.05 6.16
N GLU A 453 22.20 -17.11 6.25
CA GLU A 453 23.61 -17.47 6.41
C GLU A 453 24.04 -17.60 7.88
N PHE A 454 23.50 -16.77 8.77
CA PHE A 454 23.91 -16.70 10.17
C PHE A 454 23.23 -17.71 11.12
N ASP A 455 22.47 -18.69 10.59
CA ASP A 455 21.88 -19.78 11.38
C ASP A 455 22.71 -21.09 11.34
N ASN A 456 23.65 -21.20 10.40
CA ASN A 456 24.48 -22.39 10.21
C ASN A 456 25.72 -22.36 11.11
N ASN A 457 25.59 -22.87 12.34
CA ASN A 457 26.67 -22.98 13.34
C ASN A 457 27.90 -23.79 12.90
N ASP A 458 27.86 -24.45 11.74
CA ASP A 458 28.91 -25.38 11.27
C ASP A 458 30.04 -24.72 10.45
N HIS A 459 29.93 -23.43 10.09
CA HIS A 459 30.95 -22.71 9.30
C HIS A 459 31.33 -21.35 9.91
N PRO A 460 32.57 -21.16 10.42
CA PRO A 460 33.04 -19.88 10.97
C PRO A 460 33.38 -18.83 9.89
N ALA A 461 33.06 -19.10 8.62
CA ALA A 461 33.26 -18.17 7.52
C ALA A 461 32.09 -17.17 7.44
N VAL A 462 32.11 -16.17 8.33
CA VAL A 462 31.17 -15.04 8.36
C VAL A 462 31.04 -14.43 6.95
N PRO A 463 29.82 -14.19 6.44
CA PRO A 463 29.61 -13.46 5.20
C PRO A 463 30.11 -12.03 5.35
N ILE A 464 31.12 -11.67 4.56
CA ILE A 464 31.57 -10.28 4.44
C ILE A 464 30.46 -9.50 3.73
N LEU A 465 29.73 -8.66 4.47
CA LEU A 465 28.72 -7.79 3.90
C LEU A 465 29.39 -6.55 3.29
N LYS A 466 29.03 -6.24 2.04
CA LYS A 466 29.56 -5.04 1.37
C LYS A 466 28.92 -3.77 1.94
N ARG A 467 29.60 -2.62 1.82
CA ARG A 467 29.07 -1.31 2.23
C ARG A 467 27.69 -1.05 1.59
N THR A 468 27.54 -1.22 0.28
CA THR A 468 26.23 -1.15 -0.42
C THR A 468 25.15 -2.02 0.22
N GLU A 469 25.46 -3.24 0.66
CA GLU A 469 24.50 -4.14 1.30
C GLU A 469 24.04 -3.61 2.67
N LEU A 470 24.98 -3.11 3.49
CA LEU A 470 24.67 -2.47 4.78
C LEU A 470 23.89 -1.16 4.61
N VAL A 471 24.34 -0.27 3.72
CA VAL A 471 23.68 1.01 3.46
C VAL A 471 22.26 0.79 2.95
N ALA A 472 22.06 -0.19 2.07
CA ALA A 472 20.74 -0.59 1.61
C ALA A 472 19.86 -1.16 2.75
N LEU A 473 20.40 -2.07 3.58
CA LEU A 473 19.66 -2.68 4.70
C LEU A 473 19.14 -1.63 5.69
N PHE A 474 20.01 -0.76 6.20
CA PHE A 474 19.63 0.26 7.20
C PHE A 474 18.72 1.35 6.60
N ASN A 475 18.96 1.81 5.37
CA ASN A 475 18.07 2.78 4.73
C ASN A 475 16.68 2.18 4.41
N THR A 476 16.60 0.91 3.99
CA THR A 476 15.31 0.22 3.79
C THR A 476 14.54 0.11 5.10
N TYR A 477 15.24 -0.18 6.20
CA TYR A 477 14.64 -0.19 7.53
C TYR A 477 14.16 1.21 7.95
N ALA A 478 14.89 2.28 7.64
CA ALA A 478 14.48 3.66 7.90
C ALA A 478 13.22 4.07 7.08
N ARG A 479 13.10 3.60 5.84
CA ARG A 479 11.88 3.75 5.01
C ARG A 479 10.68 3.04 5.64
N LEU A 480 10.83 1.77 6.05
CA LEU A 480 9.75 1.04 6.74
C LEU A 480 9.37 1.69 8.08
N SER A 481 10.35 2.10 8.88
CA SER A 481 10.15 2.81 10.14
C SER A 481 9.32 4.09 9.95
N SER A 482 9.63 4.85 8.92
CA SER A 482 8.91 6.07 8.55
C SER A 482 7.50 5.75 8.01
N SER A 483 7.35 4.69 7.21
CA SER A 483 6.03 4.21 6.74
C SER A 483 5.11 3.80 7.89
N LEU A 484 5.61 3.09 8.91
CA LEU A 484 4.82 2.73 10.09
C LEU A 484 4.36 3.98 10.86
N SER A 485 5.23 5.00 10.98
CA SER A 485 4.87 6.28 11.61
C SER A 485 3.83 7.06 10.81
N ALA A 486 3.97 7.12 9.48
CA ALA A 486 3.02 7.75 8.58
C ALA A 486 1.65 7.05 8.61
N VAL A 487 1.60 5.71 8.59
CA VAL A 487 0.35 4.94 8.75
C VAL A 487 -0.32 5.24 10.09
N GLN A 488 0.44 5.39 11.18
CA GLN A 488 -0.13 5.78 12.49
C GLN A 488 -0.76 7.17 12.42
N GLN A 489 -0.09 8.15 11.80
CA GLN A 489 -0.59 9.52 11.66
C GLN A 489 -1.81 9.59 10.72
N PHE A 490 -1.80 8.88 9.59
CA PHE A 490 -2.97 8.77 8.72
C PHE A 490 -4.19 8.16 9.42
N ARG A 491 -4.01 7.11 10.25
CA ARG A 491 -5.11 6.56 11.06
C ARG A 491 -5.71 7.63 11.98
N GLN A 492 -4.88 8.45 12.62
CA GLN A 492 -5.33 9.56 13.46
C GLN A 492 -6.10 10.62 12.65
N MET A 493 -5.63 10.95 11.43
CA MET A 493 -6.35 11.85 10.52
C MET A 493 -7.72 11.30 10.10
N VAL A 494 -7.83 9.99 9.78
CA VAL A 494 -9.12 9.33 9.48
C VAL A 494 -10.05 9.37 10.69
N GLU A 495 -9.54 9.11 11.90
CA GLU A 495 -10.34 9.15 13.13
C GLU A 495 -10.83 10.56 13.47
N GLN A 496 -9.98 11.58 13.28
CA GLN A 496 -10.34 12.99 13.44
C GLN A 496 -11.38 13.44 12.40
N GLY A 497 -11.22 13.08 11.13
CA GLY A 497 -12.20 13.38 10.07
C GLY A 497 -13.58 12.79 10.40
N ARG A 498 -13.64 11.50 10.75
CA ARG A 498 -14.89 10.83 11.17
C ARG A 498 -15.50 11.43 12.44
N ALA A 499 -14.68 11.96 13.35
CA ALA A 499 -15.18 12.65 14.54
C ALA A 499 -15.74 14.03 14.20
N ALA A 500 -15.13 14.75 13.26
CA ALA A 500 -15.63 16.03 12.76
C ALA A 500 -16.95 15.87 12.00
N GLU A 501 -17.06 14.90 11.09
CA GLU A 501 -18.30 14.54 10.38
C GLU A 501 -19.46 14.25 11.35
N LYS A 502 -19.19 13.46 12.41
CA LYS A 502 -20.18 13.18 13.46
C LYS A 502 -20.55 14.43 14.25
N ALA A 503 -19.57 15.24 14.66
CA ALA A 503 -19.82 16.48 15.38
C ALA A 503 -20.59 17.52 14.53
N GLU A 504 -20.44 17.51 13.21
CA GLU A 504 -21.21 18.33 12.29
C GLU A 504 -22.64 17.80 12.10
N ALA A 505 -22.82 16.48 12.00
CA ALA A 505 -24.14 15.84 11.98
C ALA A 505 -24.91 16.01 13.30
N GLU A 506 -24.21 16.08 14.44
CA GLU A 506 -24.79 16.28 15.78
C GLU A 506 -24.99 17.76 16.16
N ARG A 507 -24.50 18.73 15.36
CA ARG A 507 -24.76 20.16 15.60
C ARG A 507 -26.24 20.47 15.34
N PRO A 508 -27.03 20.89 16.36
CA PRO A 508 -28.39 21.33 16.12
C PRO A 508 -28.37 22.57 15.23
N LYS A 509 -29.12 22.54 14.13
CA LYS A 509 -29.31 23.70 13.26
C LYS A 509 -29.91 24.84 14.09
N GLU A 510 -29.09 25.84 14.40
CA GLU A 510 -29.49 26.96 15.25
C GLU A 510 -30.56 27.79 14.51
N ALA A 511 -31.81 27.52 14.85
CA ALA A 511 -32.95 28.11 14.16
C ALA A 511 -32.90 29.63 14.27
N THR A 512 -32.97 30.29 13.12
CA THR A 512 -32.96 31.74 12.98
C THR A 512 -34.03 32.34 13.90
N LYS A 513 -33.63 33.18 14.86
CA LYS A 513 -34.53 33.78 15.85
C LYS A 513 -35.50 34.76 15.16
N VAL A 514 -36.64 34.24 14.69
CA VAL A 514 -37.79 35.06 14.28
C VAL A 514 -38.51 35.53 15.55
N ASN A 515 -38.67 36.84 15.68
CA ASN A 515 -39.29 37.46 16.85
C ASN A 515 -40.76 37.03 17.00
N VAL A 516 -41.10 36.38 18.11
CA VAL A 516 -42.48 36.04 18.46
C VAL A 516 -43.20 37.29 18.99
N ILE A 517 -44.23 37.73 18.28
CA ILE A 517 -45.18 38.75 18.75
C ILE A 517 -46.27 38.04 19.58
N PRO A 518 -46.55 38.44 20.84
CA PRO A 518 -47.53 37.75 21.67
C PRO A 518 -49.00 37.93 21.23
N ASP A 519 -49.73 36.83 21.14
CA ASP A 519 -51.11 36.77 20.64
C ASP A 519 -52.13 37.15 21.73
N TRP A 520 -52.57 38.42 21.77
CA TRP A 520 -53.70 38.90 22.62
C TRP A 520 -54.97 39.20 21.82
N ALA A 521 -55.02 38.83 20.53
CA ALA A 521 -55.98 39.33 19.56
C ALA A 521 -57.02 38.30 19.05
N LYS A 522 -57.37 37.27 19.85
CA LYS A 522 -58.38 36.26 19.47
C LYS A 522 -59.44 35.97 20.54
N LYS A 523 -60.42 36.86 20.69
CA LYS A 523 -61.82 36.53 21.09
C LYS A 523 -62.80 37.50 20.42
N PRO A 524 -63.79 37.02 19.63
CA PRO A 524 -64.75 37.90 18.97
C PRO A 524 -65.90 38.33 19.91
N ARG A 525 -66.42 39.54 19.71
CA ARG A 525 -67.74 39.96 20.22
C ARG A 525 -68.76 39.93 19.09
N HIS A 526 -69.99 39.52 19.39
CA HIS A 526 -71.10 39.55 18.44
C HIS A 526 -71.56 40.98 18.12
N ALA A 527 -71.93 41.21 16.86
CA ALA A 527 -72.91 42.20 16.42
C ALA A 527 -73.69 41.59 15.23
N VAL A 528 -74.96 41.99 15.08
CA VAL A 528 -75.98 41.34 14.22
C VAL A 528 -76.45 42.35 13.13
N VAL A 529 -77.48 41.96 12.36
CA VAL A 529 -78.37 42.76 11.46
C VAL A 529 -77.85 43.01 10.00
N PRO A 530 -78.73 43.15 8.97
CA PRO A 530 -78.91 42.08 7.97
C PRO A 530 -79.16 42.55 6.49
N GLU A 531 -79.65 41.62 5.65
CA GLU A 531 -80.44 41.83 4.40
C GLU A 531 -79.77 42.53 3.18
N SER A 532 -80.10 42.22 1.91
CA SER A 532 -81.17 41.36 1.32
C SER A 532 -80.77 40.75 -0.05
N SER A 533 -81.67 39.93 -0.62
CA SER A 533 -81.62 39.18 -1.90
C SER A 533 -81.38 40.05 -3.15
N GLU A 534 -80.86 39.55 -4.29
CA GLU A 534 -81.49 38.66 -5.30
C GLU A 534 -80.43 38.23 -6.36
N VAL A 535 -80.54 37.25 -7.28
CA VAL A 535 -81.52 36.19 -7.67
C VAL A 535 -80.78 35.10 -8.50
N ALA A 536 -81.40 33.92 -8.74
CA ALA A 536 -80.86 32.84 -9.61
C ALA A 536 -81.63 32.73 -10.96
N PRO A 537 -81.12 32.03 -12.02
CA PRO A 537 -81.40 30.59 -12.10
C PRO A 537 -80.32 29.68 -12.77
N SER A 538 -80.53 28.38 -12.54
CA SER A 538 -80.07 27.12 -13.18
C SER A 538 -79.56 27.11 -14.65
N ALA A 539 -78.92 26.06 -15.16
CA ALA A 539 -78.13 24.92 -14.65
C ALA A 539 -77.70 24.04 -15.86
N ALA A 540 -76.58 23.30 -15.77
CA ALA A 540 -76.42 21.89 -16.22
C ALA A 540 -74.93 21.44 -16.34
N VAL A 541 -74.56 20.43 -15.55
CA VAL A 541 -73.68 19.26 -15.87
C VAL A 541 -72.25 19.52 -16.43
N GLY A 542 -71.17 18.98 -15.86
CA GLY A 542 -70.95 18.13 -14.68
C GLY A 542 -69.46 18.19 -14.26
N ALA A 543 -69.14 18.07 -12.97
CA ALA A 543 -68.81 16.82 -12.25
C ALA A 543 -67.39 16.28 -12.56
N ASP A 544 -66.48 16.03 -11.60
CA ASP A 544 -66.55 16.33 -10.16
C ASP A 544 -65.15 16.30 -9.49
N GLU A 545 -65.05 16.93 -8.30
CA GLU A 545 -64.32 16.58 -7.05
C GLU A 545 -63.06 15.64 -7.03
N THR A 546 -62.11 15.72 -6.07
CA THR A 546 -61.78 16.70 -5.01
C THR A 546 -60.33 16.57 -4.53
N LEU A 547 -59.87 17.66 -3.93
CA LEU A 547 -58.83 17.78 -2.90
C LEU A 547 -58.98 16.78 -1.73
N GLU A 548 -57.85 16.26 -1.25
CA GLU A 548 -57.57 16.25 0.20
C GLU A 548 -56.13 16.74 0.44
N LYS A 549 -56.00 17.76 1.30
CA LYS A 549 -54.77 18.03 2.06
C LYS A 549 -54.90 17.23 3.35
N ASP A 550 -53.79 16.72 3.87
CA ASP A 550 -53.73 16.30 5.27
C ASP A 550 -52.56 16.99 5.98
N ASP A 551 -52.83 17.47 7.19
CA ASP A 551 -51.91 18.18 8.07
C ASP A 551 -51.56 17.25 9.23
N GLY A 552 -50.28 17.16 9.65
CA GLY A 552 -49.97 16.42 10.88
C GLY A 552 -48.55 15.90 11.02
N ALA A 553 -47.64 16.74 11.51
CA ALA A 553 -46.40 16.25 12.11
C ALA A 553 -46.63 15.98 13.61
N GLU A 554 -47.07 14.77 13.95
CA GLU A 554 -47.11 14.28 15.34
C GLU A 554 -45.94 13.34 15.67
N GLY A 555 -45.71 13.15 16.98
CA GLY A 555 -44.44 12.68 17.53
C GLY A 555 -44.06 11.24 17.21
N TYR A 556 -42.74 10.99 17.21
CA TYR A 556 -42.13 9.67 17.06
C TYR A 556 -42.54 8.75 18.23
N GLN A 557 -43.50 7.85 17.98
CA GLN A 557 -43.68 6.62 18.76
C GLN A 557 -43.36 5.40 17.90
N ASN A 558 -42.95 4.32 18.56
CA ASN A 558 -42.46 3.10 17.89
C ASN A 558 -43.55 2.49 16.99
N ARG A 559 -43.44 2.72 15.68
CA ARG A 559 -44.26 2.08 14.64
C ARG A 559 -43.89 0.61 14.49
N THR A 560 -44.86 -0.21 14.09
CA THR A 560 -44.66 -1.64 13.88
C THR A 560 -44.06 -1.87 12.49
N ALA A 561 -43.09 -2.79 12.35
CA ALA A 561 -42.39 -3.05 11.07
C ALA A 561 -43.31 -3.43 9.90
N LYS A 562 -44.56 -3.84 10.18
CA LYS A 562 -45.59 -4.06 9.15
C LYS A 562 -46.19 -2.75 8.62
N GLU A 563 -46.42 -1.77 9.49
CA GLU A 563 -47.03 -0.48 9.13
C GLU A 563 -46.07 0.33 8.27
N GLU A 564 -44.78 0.31 8.60
CA GLU A 564 -43.71 0.92 7.80
C GLU A 564 -43.53 0.23 6.43
N PHE A 565 -43.70 -1.10 6.35
CA PHE A 565 -43.69 -1.84 5.09
C PHE A 565 -44.92 -1.54 4.22
N ASP A 566 -46.11 -1.44 4.80
CA ASP A 566 -47.35 -1.14 4.07
C ASP A 566 -47.33 0.32 3.53
N ASP A 567 -46.80 1.29 4.30
CA ASP A 567 -46.55 2.68 3.86
C ASP A 567 -45.58 2.73 2.65
N GLU A 568 -44.42 2.06 2.75
CA GLU A 568 -43.44 2.01 1.66
C GLU A 568 -43.97 1.28 0.42
N LEU A 569 -44.71 0.18 0.59
CA LEU A 569 -45.37 -0.52 -0.50
C LEU A 569 -46.38 0.38 -1.22
N GLN A 570 -47.13 1.22 -0.49
CA GLN A 570 -48.06 2.17 -1.08
C GLN A 570 -47.34 3.28 -1.86
N ASN A 571 -46.18 3.75 -1.39
CA ASN A 571 -45.32 4.67 -2.12
C ASN A 571 -44.75 4.05 -3.40
N VAL A 572 -44.28 2.80 -3.35
CA VAL A 572 -43.81 2.04 -4.51
C VAL A 572 -44.93 1.84 -5.55
N ILE A 573 -46.14 1.52 -5.13
CA ILE A 573 -47.31 1.38 -6.02
C ILE A 573 -47.67 2.74 -6.65
N ARG A 574 -47.57 3.85 -5.91
CA ARG A 574 -47.79 5.21 -6.44
C ARG A 574 -46.75 5.57 -7.51
N ALA A 575 -45.47 5.30 -7.26
CA ALA A 575 -44.38 5.48 -8.22
C ALA A 575 -44.56 4.59 -9.47
N PHE A 576 -44.93 3.32 -9.29
CA PHE A 576 -45.19 2.40 -10.40
C PHE A 576 -46.33 2.88 -11.31
N LYS A 577 -47.46 3.34 -10.72
CA LYS A 577 -48.57 3.95 -11.49
C LYS A 577 -48.12 5.19 -12.27
N PHE A 578 -47.24 6.02 -11.71
CA PHE A 578 -46.68 7.18 -12.41
C PHE A 578 -45.80 6.75 -13.60
N VAL A 579 -44.89 5.79 -13.41
CA VAL A 579 -44.01 5.27 -14.48
C VAL A 579 -44.82 4.64 -15.61
N VAL A 580 -45.83 3.82 -15.30
CA VAL A 580 -46.72 3.22 -16.31
C VAL A 580 -47.50 4.29 -17.08
N ARG A 581 -48.06 5.30 -16.39
CA ARG A 581 -48.77 6.40 -17.05
C ARG A 581 -47.84 7.23 -17.95
N SER A 582 -46.60 7.47 -17.51
CA SER A 582 -45.58 8.13 -18.32
C SER A 582 -45.26 7.34 -19.59
N TRP A 583 -45.07 6.01 -19.48
CA TRP A 583 -44.84 5.12 -20.63
C TRP A 583 -45.95 5.14 -21.69
N PHE A 584 -47.22 5.38 -21.31
CA PHE A 584 -48.30 5.56 -22.27
C PHE A 584 -48.28 6.91 -23.00
N HIS A 585 -47.80 7.98 -22.36
CA HIS A 585 -47.74 9.31 -22.98
C HIS A 585 -46.46 9.56 -23.79
N VAL A 586 -45.32 8.95 -23.42
CA VAL A 586 -44.02 9.12 -24.08
C VAL A 586 -44.06 8.91 -25.61
N PRO A 587 -44.68 7.83 -26.17
CA PRO A 587 -44.73 7.64 -27.62
C PRO A 587 -45.41 8.78 -28.37
N SER A 588 -46.46 9.37 -27.79
CA SER A 588 -47.17 10.52 -28.37
C SER A 588 -46.29 11.78 -28.38
N HIS A 589 -45.56 12.03 -27.30
CA HIS A 589 -44.65 13.18 -27.21
C HIS A 589 -43.42 13.00 -28.13
N VAL A 590 -42.86 11.80 -28.21
CA VAL A 590 -41.76 11.48 -29.15
C VAL A 590 -42.20 11.67 -30.59
N TRP A 591 -43.41 11.23 -30.97
CA TRP A 591 -43.95 11.46 -32.31
C TRP A 591 -44.12 12.95 -32.63
N ALA A 592 -44.63 13.74 -31.69
CA ALA A 592 -44.74 15.20 -31.85
C ALA A 592 -43.37 15.88 -31.99
N ILE A 593 -42.37 15.46 -31.22
CA ILE A 593 -40.99 15.98 -31.31
C ILE A 593 -40.37 15.61 -32.67
N VAL A 594 -40.41 14.33 -33.07
CA VAL A 594 -39.84 13.84 -34.33
C VAL A 594 -40.48 14.52 -35.55
N THR A 595 -41.81 14.65 -35.57
CA THR A 595 -42.50 15.36 -36.67
C THR A 595 -42.17 16.85 -36.70
N SER A 596 -42.00 17.50 -35.54
CA SER A 596 -41.59 18.90 -35.47
C SER A 596 -40.15 19.12 -35.98
N GLU A 597 -39.20 18.26 -35.60
CA GLU A 597 -37.80 18.36 -36.03
C GLU A 597 -37.62 17.96 -37.50
N LEU A 598 -38.33 16.94 -38.00
CA LEU A 598 -38.35 16.62 -39.44
C LEU A 598 -38.86 17.79 -40.28
N LYS A 599 -39.90 18.51 -39.81
CA LYS A 599 -40.40 19.72 -40.48
C LYS A 599 -39.36 20.85 -40.48
N ARG A 600 -38.64 21.05 -39.37
CA ARG A 600 -37.55 22.05 -39.26
C ARG A 600 -36.35 21.70 -40.15
N LEU A 601 -35.99 20.42 -40.22
CA LEU A 601 -34.91 19.90 -41.07
C LEU A 601 -35.27 20.02 -42.55
N TRP A 602 -36.54 19.75 -42.91
CA TRP A 602 -37.07 19.99 -44.26
C TRP A 602 -37.05 21.48 -44.63
N GLN A 603 -37.51 22.37 -43.74
CA GLN A 603 -37.45 23.83 -43.94
C GLN A 603 -36.01 24.32 -44.18
N PHE A 604 -35.06 23.82 -43.39
CA PHE A 604 -33.63 24.10 -43.56
C PHE A 604 -33.11 23.60 -44.91
N TYR A 605 -33.44 22.37 -45.32
CA TYR A 605 -33.01 21.77 -46.59
C TYR A 605 -33.52 22.55 -47.82
N ILE A 606 -34.72 23.12 -47.76
CA ILE A 606 -35.31 23.94 -48.85
C ILE A 606 -35.03 25.45 -48.73
N GLY A 607 -34.18 25.87 -47.78
CA GLY A 607 -33.75 27.26 -47.63
C GLY A 607 -34.80 28.23 -47.05
N LEU A 608 -35.84 27.74 -46.38
CA LEU A 608 -36.83 28.56 -45.68
C LEU A 608 -36.41 28.87 -44.24
N PRO A 609 -36.87 30.00 -43.65
CA PRO A 609 -36.59 30.31 -42.25
C PRO A 609 -37.16 29.23 -41.32
N VAL A 610 -36.29 28.69 -40.46
CA VAL A 610 -36.60 27.56 -39.56
C VAL A 610 -37.47 28.04 -38.39
N SER A 611 -38.60 27.36 -38.15
CA SER A 611 -39.47 27.69 -37.02
C SER A 611 -38.81 27.42 -35.64
N PRO A 612 -39.15 28.19 -34.59
CA PRO A 612 -38.65 27.97 -33.23
C PRO A 612 -39.04 26.58 -32.70
N ARG A 613 -38.27 26.06 -31.73
CA ARG A 613 -38.61 24.78 -31.07
C ARG A 613 -39.83 24.95 -30.16
N SER A 614 -40.75 24.00 -30.24
CA SER A 614 -41.96 23.92 -29.41
C SER A 614 -41.76 23.07 -28.14
N TRP A 615 -40.54 22.66 -27.85
CA TRP A 615 -40.18 21.75 -26.75
C TRP A 615 -38.80 22.10 -26.20
N GLY A 616 -38.59 21.83 -24.91
CA GLY A 616 -37.34 22.07 -24.20
C GLY A 616 -37.32 21.33 -22.86
N TYR A 617 -36.13 21.17 -22.28
CA TYR A 617 -35.96 20.55 -20.95
C TYR A 617 -36.00 21.64 -19.89
N ALA A 618 -37.01 21.62 -19.01
CA ALA A 618 -36.96 22.35 -17.76
C ALA A 618 -35.95 21.66 -16.82
N ARG A 619 -35.07 22.44 -16.18
CA ARG A 619 -34.25 21.93 -15.07
C ARG A 619 -35.16 21.85 -13.83
N VAL A 620 -34.91 20.87 -12.97
CA VAL A 620 -35.78 20.58 -11.81
C VAL A 620 -35.71 21.68 -10.73
N ASP A 621 -34.80 22.63 -10.88
CA ASP A 621 -34.58 23.75 -9.96
C ASP A 621 -35.60 24.92 -10.11
N GLU A 622 -36.58 24.83 -11.02
CA GLU A 622 -37.58 25.88 -11.31
C GLU A 622 -39.05 25.39 -11.25
N LEU A 623 -39.37 24.37 -10.43
CA LEU A 623 -40.73 23.84 -10.21
C LEU A 623 -41.20 23.95 -8.75
#